data_AF-A0A511MCN1-F1
#
_entry.id   AF-A0A511MCN1-F1
#
_cell.length_a   1.000
_cell.length_b   1.000
_cell.length_c   1.000
_cell.angle_alpha   90.00
_cell.angle_beta   90.00
_cell.angle_gamma   90.00
#
_symmetry.space_group_name_H-M   'P 1'
#
loop_
_entity.id
_entity.type
_entity.pdbx_description
1 polymer ?
#
loop_
_entity_poly.entity_id
_entity_poly.type
_entity_poly.pdbx_seq_one_letter_code
_entity_poly.pdbx_strand_id
1 'polypeptide(L)'
;MNRKRLLPIVTACLILSLGTGSVAEAVPVPSSDNADPVAAAPFCYEEPNTPQADISDLKARFSRSNWMPTLQAMYKRRWPSGEKLAIAQAKDPYWNQFVETSSFEAFAESMMVAIHEETHMWDLDGSRTEWDKYTAAWINASQQMTAIPLHGGFPRKEILPLITDKLSDDMDGIYLRDREQGNYRMQGVTAELNAGLMGLPAATVVQEYIKGIGASNSRDIAATNLRYLLLYLRVAKSKHADYWAKIKNEPKMRDLVLTQFLRTAYWLEKSAPYGSKLGSPDADKITAKNYAPENIAILEEFTGRKVRTDAQKNCTA
;
A
#
# COMPACT_ATOMS: atom_id res chain seq x y z
N MET A 1 -39.27 -13.64 3.76
CA MET A 1 -38.40 -13.01 2.75
C MET A 1 -37.43 -12.08 3.47
N ASN A 2 -36.23 -12.57 3.78
CA ASN A 2 -35.20 -11.82 4.52
C ASN A 2 -34.43 -10.90 3.55
N ARG A 3 -34.62 -9.59 3.70
CA ARG A 3 -33.78 -8.57 3.06
C ARG A 3 -32.40 -8.57 3.73
N LYS A 4 -31.41 -9.17 3.08
CA LYS A 4 -30.00 -8.93 3.39
C LYS A 4 -29.70 -7.45 3.13
N ARG A 5 -29.40 -6.69 4.19
CA ARG A 5 -28.77 -5.37 4.06
C ARG A 5 -27.36 -5.60 3.53
N LEU A 6 -27.15 -5.31 2.25
CA LEU A 6 -25.81 -5.10 1.69
C LEU A 6 -25.29 -3.81 2.35
N LEU A 7 -24.22 -3.90 3.13
CA LEU A 7 -23.44 -2.70 3.46
C LEU A 7 -22.95 -2.13 2.12
N PRO A 8 -23.06 -0.81 1.90
CA PRO A 8 -22.41 -0.19 0.75
C PRO A 8 -20.91 -0.36 0.94
N ILE A 9 -20.25 -0.95 -0.07
CA ILE A 9 -18.81 -0.83 -0.24
C ILE A 9 -18.55 0.67 -0.34
N VAL A 10 -17.99 1.27 0.70
CA VAL A 10 -17.55 2.67 0.67
C VAL A 10 -16.29 2.69 -0.18
N THR A 11 -16.46 2.81 -1.49
CA THR A 11 -15.41 3.19 -2.41
C THR A 11 -15.29 4.71 -2.33
N ALA A 12 -14.27 5.20 -1.61
CA ALA A 12 -13.96 6.61 -1.59
C ALA A 12 -13.32 6.99 -2.95
N CYS A 13 -14.12 7.52 -3.87
CA CYS A 13 -13.58 8.26 -5.01
C CYS A 13 -13.23 9.66 -4.50
N LEU A 14 -11.95 9.93 -4.25
CA LEU A 14 -11.51 11.26 -3.83
C LEU A 14 -11.27 12.17 -5.05
N ILE A 15 -11.91 13.34 -5.02
CA ILE A 15 -11.53 14.53 -5.78
C ILE A 15 -10.69 15.38 -4.82
N LEU A 16 -9.38 15.46 -5.05
CA LEU A 16 -8.44 16.19 -4.19
C LEU A 16 -8.49 17.71 -4.43
N SER A 17 -8.83 18.48 -3.40
CA SER A 17 -8.47 19.90 -3.30
C SER A 17 -7.36 20.07 -2.27
N LEU A 18 -6.15 20.39 -2.73
CA LEU A 18 -4.92 20.41 -1.94
C LEU A 18 -4.90 21.58 -0.93
N GLY A 19 -4.72 21.27 0.36
CA GLY A 19 -4.36 22.22 1.41
C GLY A 19 -2.89 22.05 1.83
N THR A 20 -2.28 23.10 2.37
CA THR A 20 -0.86 23.13 2.73
C THR A 20 -0.59 22.39 4.05
N GLY A 21 0.02 21.21 3.99
CA GLY A 21 0.48 20.44 5.16
C GLY A 21 1.86 20.88 5.67
N SER A 22 2.03 20.90 7.00
CA SER A 22 3.28 21.30 7.69
C SER A 22 4.27 20.13 7.81
N VAL A 23 5.55 20.43 7.64
CA VAL A 23 6.68 19.48 7.50
C VAL A 23 7.14 18.89 8.84
N ALA A 24 7.50 17.60 8.83
CA ALA A 24 8.44 17.01 9.80
C ALA A 24 9.56 16.34 8.99
N GLU A 25 10.77 16.88 9.08
CA GLU A 25 11.95 16.38 8.36
C GLU A 25 12.55 15.15 9.07
N ALA A 26 12.81 14.10 8.31
CA ALA A 26 13.68 12.99 8.72
C ALA A 26 15.07 13.17 8.09
N VAL A 27 16.11 12.86 8.86
CA VAL A 27 17.52 13.01 8.47
C VAL A 27 17.86 12.03 7.33
N PRO A 28 18.48 12.48 6.22
CA PRO A 28 18.88 11.61 5.12
C PRO A 28 19.98 10.63 5.53
N VAL A 29 19.86 9.38 5.10
CA VAL A 29 20.98 8.42 5.11
C VAL A 29 21.82 8.66 3.85
N PRO A 30 23.17 8.75 3.94
CA PRO A 30 24.02 9.00 2.78
C PRO A 30 24.00 7.81 1.81
N SER A 31 23.82 8.11 0.53
CA SER A 31 23.98 7.16 -0.58
C SER A 31 25.47 7.01 -0.91
N SER A 32 26.00 5.78 -0.83
CA SER A 32 27.35 5.48 -1.29
C SER A 32 27.35 5.28 -2.81
N ASP A 33 27.72 6.32 -3.55
CA ASP A 33 28.05 6.21 -4.96
C ASP A 33 29.44 5.56 -5.11
N ASN A 34 29.51 4.53 -5.97
CA ASN A 34 30.69 3.79 -6.41
C ASN A 34 31.11 2.58 -5.56
N ALA A 35 30.53 1.41 -5.89
CA ALA A 35 31.18 0.12 -5.73
C ALA A 35 30.85 -0.78 -6.94
N ASP A 36 31.86 -1.45 -7.48
CA ASP A 36 31.72 -2.61 -8.38
C ASP A 36 30.77 -3.65 -7.77
N PRO A 37 30.13 -4.53 -8.58
CA PRO A 37 29.01 -5.36 -8.14
C PRO A 37 29.49 -6.52 -7.26
N VAL A 38 29.85 -6.20 -6.01
CA VAL A 38 29.75 -7.15 -4.91
C VAL A 38 28.28 -7.53 -4.85
N ALA A 39 27.97 -8.84 -4.92
CA ALA A 39 26.62 -9.33 -4.76
C ALA A 39 26.03 -8.70 -3.49
N ALA A 40 25.06 -7.80 -3.66
CA ALA A 40 24.45 -7.10 -2.55
C ALA A 40 23.93 -8.13 -1.56
N ALA A 41 24.24 -7.96 -0.27
CA ALA A 41 23.79 -8.89 0.76
C ALA A 41 22.25 -9.07 0.68
N PRO A 42 21.72 -10.26 0.99
CA PRO A 42 20.29 -10.49 1.01
C PRO A 42 19.58 -9.45 1.87
N PHE A 43 18.60 -8.76 1.29
CA PHE A 43 17.77 -7.76 1.93
C PHE A 43 16.38 -8.34 2.17
N CYS A 44 15.92 -8.29 3.41
CA CYS A 44 14.58 -8.69 3.80
C CYS A 44 13.79 -7.47 4.28
N TYR A 45 12.55 -7.33 3.81
CA TYR A 45 11.62 -6.39 4.43
C TYR A 45 11.11 -6.99 5.74
N GLU A 46 11.24 -6.24 6.83
CA GLU A 46 10.60 -6.50 8.10
C GLU A 46 10.26 -5.18 8.79
N GLU A 47 9.26 -5.22 9.67
CA GLU A 47 8.98 -4.09 10.56
C GLU A 47 8.40 -4.57 11.89
N PRO A 48 8.59 -3.81 12.98
CA PRO A 48 8.02 -4.16 14.28
C PRO A 48 6.49 -4.26 14.21
N ASN A 49 5.95 -5.40 14.64
CA ASN A 49 4.52 -5.57 14.87
C ASN A 49 4.28 -6.67 15.89
N THR A 50 3.24 -6.46 16.69
CA THR A 50 2.79 -7.38 17.73
C THR A 50 1.27 -7.45 17.70
N PRO A 51 0.65 -8.09 16.68
CA PRO A 51 -0.80 -8.07 16.48
C PRO A 51 -1.61 -8.52 17.70
N GLN A 52 -1.02 -9.36 18.55
CA GLN A 52 -1.67 -9.91 19.75
C GLN A 52 -1.35 -9.17 21.05
N ALA A 53 -0.64 -8.04 21.02
CA ALA A 53 -0.43 -7.24 22.23
C ALA A 53 -1.78 -6.78 22.80
N ASP A 54 -1.94 -6.83 24.13
CA ASP A 54 -3.20 -6.47 24.76
C ASP A 54 -3.50 -4.97 24.59
N ILE A 55 -4.74 -4.68 24.19
CA ILE A 55 -5.31 -3.34 24.06
C ILE A 55 -6.69 -3.24 24.73
N SER A 56 -7.03 -4.18 25.60
CA SER A 56 -8.32 -4.23 26.31
C SER A 56 -8.60 -2.94 27.11
N ASP A 57 -7.58 -2.35 27.72
CA ASP A 57 -7.67 -1.08 28.44
C ASP A 57 -7.94 0.12 27.52
N LEU A 58 -7.48 0.07 26.27
CA LEU A 58 -7.75 1.09 25.26
C LEU A 58 -9.19 0.98 24.78
N LYS A 59 -9.65 -0.25 24.50
CA LYS A 59 -11.05 -0.52 24.19
C LYS A 59 -12.00 -0.08 25.30
N ALA A 60 -11.69 -0.41 26.56
CA ALA A 60 -12.54 -0.09 27.70
C ALA A 60 -12.69 1.43 27.95
N ARG A 61 -11.70 2.22 27.51
CA ARG A 61 -11.67 3.69 27.67
C ARG A 61 -12.03 4.43 26.39
N PHE A 62 -12.32 3.74 25.29
CA PHE A 62 -12.60 4.36 24.01
C PHE A 62 -13.87 5.22 24.08
N SER A 63 -13.78 6.41 23.50
CA SER A 63 -14.88 7.32 23.27
C SER A 63 -14.65 8.11 21.99
N ARG A 64 -15.73 8.71 21.47
CA ARG A 64 -15.64 9.61 20.33
C ARG A 64 -14.65 10.75 20.53
N SER A 65 -14.49 11.26 21.76
CA SER A 65 -13.60 12.40 22.02
C SER A 65 -12.12 12.02 22.13
N ASN A 66 -11.79 10.73 22.25
CA ASN A 66 -10.41 10.27 22.43
C ASN A 66 -9.95 9.28 21.35
N TRP A 67 -10.63 9.24 20.20
CA TRP A 67 -10.33 8.28 19.14
C TRP A 67 -8.87 8.39 18.65
N MET A 68 -8.33 9.61 18.49
CA MET A 68 -6.98 9.81 17.99
C MET A 68 -5.90 9.36 18.99
N PRO A 69 -5.94 9.78 20.28
CA PRO A 69 -5.08 9.18 21.30
C PRO A 69 -5.20 7.66 21.39
N THR A 70 -6.42 7.11 21.24
CA THR A 70 -6.64 5.66 21.23
C THR A 70 -5.96 4.99 20.04
N LEU A 71 -6.06 5.58 18.85
CA LEU A 71 -5.39 5.11 17.64
C LEU A 71 -3.88 5.03 17.83
N GLN A 72 -3.28 6.13 18.27
CA GLN A 72 -1.84 6.25 18.48
C GLN A 72 -1.36 5.24 19.52
N ALA A 73 -2.06 5.10 20.66
CA ALA A 73 -1.70 4.14 21.69
C ALA A 73 -1.87 2.68 21.24
N MET A 74 -2.91 2.38 20.46
CA MET A 74 -3.16 1.05 19.90
C MET A 74 -2.04 0.64 18.95
N TYR A 75 -1.70 1.50 17.99
CA TYR A 75 -0.62 1.22 17.05
C TYR A 75 0.76 1.28 17.69
N LYS A 76 1.00 2.12 18.69
CA LYS A 76 2.26 2.06 19.44
C LYS A 76 2.56 0.65 19.97
N ARG A 77 1.53 -0.06 20.44
CA ARG A 77 1.67 -1.41 20.99
C ARG A 77 1.73 -2.49 19.92
N ARG A 78 0.97 -2.33 18.83
CA ARG A 78 0.76 -3.40 17.85
C ARG A 78 1.47 -3.20 16.51
N TRP A 79 1.71 -1.97 16.10
CA TRP A 79 2.30 -1.61 14.81
C TRP A 79 2.82 -0.16 14.81
N PRO A 80 4.05 0.10 15.30
CA PRO A 80 4.59 1.46 15.44
C PRO A 80 4.61 2.30 14.15
N SER A 81 4.68 1.69 12.96
CA SER A 81 4.59 2.43 11.69
C SER A 81 3.26 3.14 11.52
N GLY A 82 2.15 2.52 11.94
CA GLY A 82 0.82 3.14 11.93
C GLY A 82 0.71 4.27 12.94
N GLU A 83 1.34 4.14 14.12
CA GLU A 83 1.39 5.23 15.11
C GLU A 83 2.12 6.45 14.54
N LYS A 84 3.26 6.23 13.87
CA LYS A 84 4.07 7.32 13.33
C LYS A 84 3.37 8.07 12.21
N LEU A 85 2.71 7.36 11.30
CA LEU A 85 1.85 8.01 10.29
C LEU A 85 0.72 8.78 11.00
N ALA A 86 0.11 8.16 12.01
CA ALA A 86 -1.00 8.78 12.72
C ALA A 86 -0.61 10.07 13.46
N ILE A 87 0.62 10.14 13.98
CA ILE A 87 1.16 11.37 14.55
C ILE A 87 1.45 12.40 13.45
N ALA A 88 2.04 11.97 12.33
CA ALA A 88 2.41 12.85 11.22
C ALA A 88 1.18 13.51 10.55
N GLN A 89 0.05 12.81 10.49
CA GLN A 89 -1.19 13.33 9.91
C GLN A 89 -2.15 13.92 10.95
N ALA A 90 -1.79 14.03 12.24
CA ALA A 90 -2.76 14.35 13.30
C ALA A 90 -3.50 15.70 13.16
N LYS A 91 -3.05 16.54 12.22
CA LYS A 91 -3.63 17.84 11.89
C LYS A 91 -4.36 17.87 10.54
N ASP A 92 -4.45 16.74 9.83
CA ASP A 92 -5.22 16.66 8.60
C ASP A 92 -6.71 16.91 8.91
N PRO A 93 -7.35 17.94 8.30
CA PRO A 93 -8.74 18.24 8.58
C PRO A 93 -9.72 17.19 8.05
N TYR A 94 -9.29 16.33 7.11
CA TYR A 94 -10.16 15.38 6.44
C TYR A 94 -10.23 14.02 7.12
N TRP A 95 -9.23 13.65 7.93
CA TRP A 95 -9.15 12.36 8.60
C TRP A 95 -10.45 11.90 9.28
N ASN A 96 -11.17 12.80 9.95
CA ASN A 96 -12.43 12.48 10.64
C ASN A 96 -13.49 11.86 9.71
N GLN A 97 -13.43 12.06 8.39
CA GLN A 97 -14.39 11.50 7.43
C GLN A 97 -14.22 9.99 7.22
N PHE A 98 -13.06 9.43 7.57
CA PHE A 98 -12.74 8.02 7.40
C PHE A 98 -12.80 7.22 8.69
N VAL A 99 -13.02 7.88 9.84
CA VAL A 99 -12.99 7.24 11.17
C VAL A 99 -14.40 7.13 11.73
N GLU A 100 -14.84 5.89 11.96
CA GLU A 100 -16.13 5.62 12.59
C GLU A 100 -15.96 5.55 14.12
N THR A 101 -16.67 6.38 14.87
CA THR A 101 -16.42 6.57 16.32
C THR A 101 -17.57 6.12 17.21
N SER A 102 -18.58 5.46 16.64
CA SER A 102 -19.76 4.95 17.37
C SER A 102 -19.45 3.82 18.36
N SER A 103 -18.40 3.03 18.12
CA SER A 103 -17.92 1.97 19.01
C SER A 103 -16.46 1.64 18.72
N PHE A 104 -15.79 0.92 19.63
CA PHE A 104 -14.41 0.50 19.39
C PHE A 104 -14.28 -0.46 18.20
N GLU A 105 -15.24 -1.35 18.01
CA GLU A 105 -15.26 -2.25 16.86
C GLU A 105 -15.44 -1.51 15.54
N ALA A 106 -16.39 -0.57 15.48
CA ALA A 106 -16.59 0.23 14.27
C ALA A 106 -15.36 1.13 13.99
N PHE A 107 -14.73 1.64 15.04
CA PHE A 107 -13.44 2.33 14.96
C PHE A 107 -12.36 1.43 14.37
N ALA A 108 -12.13 0.25 14.95
CA ALA A 108 -11.14 -0.71 14.44
C ALA A 108 -11.41 -1.14 12.99
N GLU A 109 -12.68 -1.35 12.62
CA GLU A 109 -13.09 -1.67 11.25
C GLU A 109 -12.76 -0.55 10.26
N SER A 110 -12.93 0.71 10.67
CA SER A 110 -12.62 1.87 9.81
C SER A 110 -11.12 2.10 9.58
N MET A 111 -10.24 1.49 10.38
CA MET A 111 -8.80 1.76 10.35
C MET A 111 -8.10 1.37 9.06
N MET A 112 -8.61 0.36 8.36
CA MET A 112 -8.11 -0.01 7.04
C MET A 112 -8.19 1.20 6.10
N VAL A 113 -9.37 1.80 5.99
CA VAL A 113 -9.65 2.93 5.11
C VAL A 113 -8.96 4.18 5.65
N ALA A 114 -9.11 4.50 6.94
CA ALA A 114 -8.52 5.69 7.51
C ALA A 114 -7.01 5.76 7.28
N ILE A 115 -6.27 4.70 7.60
CA ILE A 115 -4.81 4.70 7.39
C ILE A 115 -4.43 4.64 5.90
N HIS A 116 -5.21 3.95 5.06
CA HIS A 116 -5.02 3.98 3.62
C HIS A 116 -5.12 5.41 3.06
N GLU A 117 -6.19 6.13 3.39
CA GLU A 117 -6.43 7.48 2.89
C GLU A 117 -5.47 8.51 3.49
N GLU A 118 -5.13 8.40 4.78
CA GLU A 118 -4.08 9.24 5.38
C GLU A 118 -2.70 9.01 4.77
N THR A 119 -2.46 7.82 4.21
CA THR A 119 -1.23 7.57 3.44
C THR A 119 -1.26 8.34 2.13
N HIS A 120 -2.40 8.40 1.43
CA HIS A 120 -2.54 9.28 0.26
C HIS A 120 -2.34 10.75 0.63
N MET A 121 -2.91 11.22 1.75
CA MET A 121 -2.73 12.60 2.21
C MET A 121 -1.25 12.92 2.46
N TRP A 122 -0.50 11.97 3.03
CA TRP A 122 0.94 12.16 3.22
C TRP A 122 1.73 12.08 1.91
N ASP A 123 1.49 11.05 1.08
CA ASP A 123 2.25 10.75 -0.13
C ASP A 123 2.04 11.82 -1.22
N LEU A 124 0.83 12.35 -1.35
CA LEU A 124 0.41 13.21 -2.47
C LEU A 124 0.37 14.70 -2.13
N ASP A 125 0.82 15.09 -0.94
CA ASP A 125 0.98 16.49 -0.54
C ASP A 125 1.91 17.24 -1.51
N GLY A 126 1.49 18.42 -1.94
CA GLY A 126 2.21 19.25 -2.92
C GLY A 126 3.60 19.71 -2.48
N SER A 127 3.91 19.65 -1.18
CA SER A 127 5.27 19.92 -0.68
C SER A 127 6.25 18.76 -0.90
N ARG A 128 5.74 17.56 -1.24
CA ARG A 128 6.53 16.33 -1.45
C ARG A 128 6.38 15.74 -2.86
N THR A 129 5.34 16.14 -3.57
CA THR A 129 4.91 15.52 -4.82
C THR A 129 4.53 16.57 -5.86
N GLU A 130 4.96 16.36 -7.10
CA GLU A 130 4.48 17.08 -8.28
C GLU A 130 3.95 16.03 -9.27
N TRP A 131 2.67 16.13 -9.61
CA TRP A 131 1.95 15.07 -10.32
C TRP A 131 2.66 14.62 -11.60
N ASP A 132 2.84 13.31 -11.74
CA ASP A 132 3.56 12.59 -12.81
C ASP A 132 5.05 12.95 -12.99
N LYS A 133 5.62 13.81 -12.14
CA LYS A 133 7.04 14.19 -12.20
C LYS A 133 7.86 13.56 -11.09
N TYR A 134 7.47 13.74 -9.84
CA TYR A 134 8.07 13.04 -8.69
C TYR A 134 7.05 12.82 -7.58
N THR A 135 7.24 11.75 -6.80
CA THR A 135 6.37 11.39 -5.67
C THR A 135 7.16 11.17 -4.39
N ALA A 136 6.44 11.07 -3.28
CA ALA A 136 6.90 10.46 -2.05
C ALA A 136 6.12 9.17 -1.74
N ALA A 137 6.65 8.37 -0.82
CA ALA A 137 6.02 7.17 -0.27
C ALA A 137 6.40 7.00 1.21
N TRP A 138 5.40 6.96 2.09
CA TRP A 138 5.57 6.52 3.46
C TRP A 138 5.72 5.00 3.50
N ILE A 139 6.86 4.50 3.98
CA ILE A 139 7.14 3.05 4.00
C ILE A 139 6.85 2.46 5.38
N ASN A 140 7.50 2.98 6.43
CA ASN A 140 7.34 2.50 7.81
C ASN A 140 7.80 3.56 8.82
N ALA A 141 7.80 3.22 10.11
CA ALA A 141 8.19 4.12 11.21
C ALA A 141 9.58 4.77 11.05
N SER A 142 10.49 4.12 10.33
CA SER A 142 11.89 4.53 10.16
C SER A 142 12.26 4.95 8.74
N GLN A 143 11.36 4.77 7.77
CA GLN A 143 11.67 4.93 6.36
C GLN A 143 10.57 5.68 5.63
N GLN A 144 10.98 6.73 4.95
CA GLN A 144 10.22 7.49 3.97
C GLN A 144 11.07 7.60 2.71
N MET A 145 10.44 7.50 1.54
CA MET A 145 11.12 7.70 0.27
C MET A 145 10.56 8.95 -0.38
N THR A 146 11.39 9.96 -0.61
CA THR A 146 10.96 11.26 -1.15
C THR A 146 11.68 11.60 -2.44
N ALA A 147 11.08 12.49 -3.24
CA ALA A 147 11.60 12.95 -4.52
C ALA A 147 11.98 11.77 -5.44
N ILE A 148 11.04 10.83 -5.61
CA ILE A 148 11.17 9.65 -6.48
C ILE A 148 10.76 10.07 -7.90
N PRO A 149 11.67 10.11 -8.88
CA PRO A 149 11.32 10.56 -10.24
C PRO A 149 10.41 9.56 -10.96
N LEU A 150 9.31 10.07 -11.55
CA LEU A 150 8.28 9.25 -12.21
C LEU A 150 8.38 9.25 -13.74
N HIS A 151 8.97 10.30 -14.32
CA HIS A 151 9.18 10.50 -15.76
C HIS A 151 7.90 10.39 -16.62
N GLY A 152 6.76 10.85 -16.10
CA GLY A 152 5.48 10.88 -16.82
C GLY A 152 4.78 9.54 -16.84
N GLY A 153 5.34 8.53 -17.49
CA GLY A 153 4.69 7.23 -17.70
C GLY A 153 3.55 7.26 -18.73
N PHE A 154 2.67 6.26 -18.68
CA PHE A 154 1.55 6.06 -19.59
C PHE A 154 0.29 5.66 -18.80
N PRO A 155 -0.93 5.81 -19.36
CA PRO A 155 -2.17 5.43 -18.68
C PRO A 155 -2.17 3.98 -18.17
N ARG A 156 -2.44 3.77 -16.89
CA ARG A 156 -2.42 2.43 -16.28
C ARG A 156 -3.45 1.47 -16.87
N LYS A 157 -4.53 1.98 -17.48
CA LYS A 157 -5.48 1.16 -18.25
C LYS A 157 -4.84 0.35 -19.39
N GLU A 158 -3.66 0.73 -19.88
CA GLU A 158 -2.95 -0.03 -20.91
C GLU A 158 -2.54 -1.44 -20.48
N ILE A 159 -2.57 -1.74 -19.17
CA ILE A 159 -2.29 -3.09 -18.64
C ILE A 159 -3.50 -4.04 -18.76
N LEU A 160 -4.72 -3.52 -18.98
CA LEU A 160 -5.96 -4.31 -19.05
C LEU A 160 -5.85 -5.54 -19.97
N PRO A 161 -5.27 -5.45 -21.19
CA PRO A 161 -5.15 -6.62 -22.07
C PRO A 161 -4.30 -7.77 -21.52
N LEU A 162 -3.47 -7.51 -20.49
CA LEU A 162 -2.68 -8.56 -19.82
C LEU A 162 -3.46 -9.26 -18.70
N ILE A 163 -4.65 -8.76 -18.33
CA ILE A 163 -5.53 -9.37 -17.34
C ILE A 163 -6.54 -10.25 -18.08
N THR A 164 -6.29 -11.56 -18.11
CA THR A 164 -7.10 -12.55 -18.84
C THR A 164 -8.02 -13.37 -17.95
N ASP A 165 -8.04 -13.07 -16.66
CA ASP A 165 -8.92 -13.68 -15.66
C ASP A 165 -9.91 -12.64 -15.10
N LYS A 166 -10.76 -13.05 -14.16
CA LYS A 166 -11.75 -12.18 -13.49
C LYS A 166 -11.44 -11.99 -12.00
N LEU A 167 -10.23 -12.30 -11.55
CA LEU A 167 -9.90 -12.34 -10.12
C LEU A 167 -9.99 -10.94 -9.48
N SER A 168 -9.72 -9.89 -10.25
CA SER A 168 -9.71 -8.49 -9.80
C SER A 168 -10.79 -7.64 -10.46
N ASP A 169 -11.87 -8.22 -11.01
CA ASP A 169 -12.81 -7.51 -11.90
C ASP A 169 -13.41 -6.23 -11.28
N ASP A 170 -13.76 -6.26 -9.98
CA ASP A 170 -14.27 -5.08 -9.26
C ASP A 170 -13.22 -3.95 -9.21
N MET A 171 -11.97 -4.30 -8.91
CA MET A 171 -10.86 -3.35 -8.86
C MET A 171 -10.43 -2.89 -10.25
N ASP A 172 -10.48 -3.76 -11.26
CA ASP A 172 -10.23 -3.40 -12.65
C ASP A 172 -11.26 -2.36 -13.10
N GLY A 173 -12.51 -2.51 -12.67
CA GLY A 173 -13.58 -1.53 -12.87
C GLY A 173 -13.21 -0.13 -12.36
N ILE A 174 -12.73 -0.05 -11.12
CA ILE A 174 -12.39 1.21 -10.45
C ILE A 174 -11.09 1.80 -10.98
N TYR A 175 -10.02 1.02 -11.05
CA TYR A 175 -8.69 1.57 -11.27
C TYR A 175 -8.29 1.62 -12.75
N LEU A 176 -8.83 0.73 -13.58
CA LEU A 176 -8.37 0.58 -14.96
C LEU A 176 -9.42 0.95 -16.00
N ARG A 177 -10.69 0.59 -15.79
CA ARG A 177 -11.77 0.83 -16.76
C ARG A 177 -12.47 2.17 -16.56
N ASP A 178 -12.48 2.70 -15.34
CA ASP A 178 -12.93 4.05 -15.08
C ASP A 178 -12.13 5.07 -15.90
N ARG A 179 -12.82 6.12 -16.33
CA ARG A 179 -12.26 7.10 -17.27
C ARG A 179 -11.13 7.92 -16.65
N GLU A 180 -11.27 8.35 -15.40
CA GLU A 180 -10.30 9.21 -14.74
C GLU A 180 -9.18 8.37 -14.16
N GLN A 181 -9.54 7.41 -13.32
CA GLN A 181 -8.64 6.50 -12.65
C GLN A 181 -7.82 5.69 -13.65
N GLY A 182 -8.40 5.24 -14.77
CA GLY A 182 -7.66 4.51 -15.81
C GLY A 182 -6.60 5.35 -16.54
N ASN A 183 -6.69 6.68 -16.48
CA ASN A 183 -5.73 7.59 -17.10
C ASN A 183 -4.57 7.98 -16.17
N TYR A 184 -4.63 7.64 -14.88
CA TYR A 184 -3.48 7.79 -13.99
C TYR A 184 -2.31 6.93 -14.47
N ARG A 185 -1.08 7.41 -14.21
CA ARG A 185 0.15 6.79 -14.72
C ARG A 185 0.89 6.08 -13.59
N MET A 186 2.22 6.00 -13.66
CA MET A 186 3.03 5.34 -12.63
C MET A 186 2.68 5.83 -11.23
N GLN A 187 2.45 7.14 -11.05
CA GLN A 187 2.09 7.70 -9.74
C GLN A 187 0.84 7.06 -9.16
N GLY A 188 -0.24 6.95 -9.93
CA GLY A 188 -1.49 6.34 -9.47
C GLY A 188 -1.36 4.83 -9.25
N VAL A 189 -0.43 4.15 -9.93
CA VAL A 189 -0.14 2.74 -9.67
C VAL A 189 0.60 2.57 -8.35
N THR A 190 1.63 3.37 -8.10
CA THR A 190 2.45 3.27 -6.89
C THR A 190 1.77 3.84 -5.65
N ALA A 191 0.94 4.88 -5.78
CA ALA A 191 0.22 5.50 -4.68
C ALA A 191 -0.84 4.55 -4.10
N GLU A 192 -1.69 3.96 -4.95
CA GLU A 192 -2.70 2.98 -4.51
C GLU A 192 -2.06 1.74 -3.88
N LEU A 193 -0.93 1.28 -4.43
CA LEU A 193 -0.17 0.20 -3.80
C LEU A 193 0.38 0.61 -2.44
N ASN A 194 1.00 1.78 -2.31
CA ASN A 194 1.59 2.19 -1.04
C ASN A 194 0.54 2.40 0.06
N ALA A 195 -0.57 3.05 -0.28
CA ALA A 195 -1.73 3.21 0.60
C ALA A 195 -2.33 1.84 0.98
N GLY A 196 -2.47 0.92 0.02
CA GLY A 196 -2.86 -0.46 0.29
C GLY A 196 -1.93 -1.18 1.27
N LEU A 197 -0.62 -0.93 1.17
CA LEU A 197 0.40 -1.50 2.06
C LEU A 197 0.44 -0.85 3.44
N MET A 198 -0.22 0.29 3.65
CA MET A 198 -0.50 0.86 4.97
C MET A 198 -1.86 0.40 5.52
N GLY A 199 -2.88 0.26 4.66
CA GLY A 199 -4.22 -0.22 5.05
C GLY A 199 -4.24 -1.71 5.47
N LEU A 200 -3.47 -2.57 4.79
CA LEU A 200 -3.38 -3.99 5.14
C LEU A 200 -2.85 -4.23 6.57
N PRO A 201 -1.68 -3.71 6.98
CA PRO A 201 -1.25 -3.83 8.36
C PRO A 201 -2.20 -3.17 9.35
N ALA A 202 -2.75 -1.99 9.02
CA ALA A 202 -3.72 -1.29 9.84
C ALA A 202 -4.91 -2.17 10.24
N ALA A 203 -5.43 -2.96 9.29
CA ALA A 203 -6.49 -3.94 9.54
C ALA A 203 -5.98 -5.22 10.21
N THR A 204 -4.81 -5.71 9.82
CA THR A 204 -4.23 -6.97 10.31
C THR A 204 -4.03 -6.96 11.81
N VAL A 205 -3.53 -5.85 12.35
CA VAL A 205 -3.22 -5.74 13.77
C VAL A 205 -4.43 -5.47 14.67
N VAL A 206 -5.63 -5.38 14.11
CA VAL A 206 -6.90 -5.23 14.84
C VAL A 206 -7.98 -6.20 14.36
N GLN A 207 -7.59 -7.24 13.61
CA GLN A 207 -8.50 -8.16 12.92
C GLN A 207 -9.55 -8.83 13.83
N GLU A 208 -9.27 -8.96 15.12
CA GLU A 208 -10.21 -9.57 16.07
C GLU A 208 -11.43 -8.69 16.32
N TYR A 209 -11.32 -7.38 16.06
CA TYR A 209 -12.40 -6.42 16.21
C TYR A 209 -13.15 -6.17 14.91
N ILE A 210 -12.62 -6.63 13.77
CA ILE A 210 -13.27 -6.59 12.47
C ILE A 210 -14.32 -7.71 12.37
N LYS A 211 -15.60 -7.35 12.32
CA LYS A 211 -16.72 -8.29 12.30
C LYS A 211 -17.20 -8.54 10.87
N GLY A 212 -17.29 -9.81 10.50
CA GLY A 212 -17.83 -10.26 9.21
C GLY A 212 -16.77 -10.86 8.28
N ILE A 213 -17.18 -11.80 7.43
CA ILE A 213 -16.37 -12.34 6.33
C ILE A 213 -16.34 -11.29 5.22
N GLY A 214 -15.16 -10.95 4.71
CA GLY A 214 -14.99 -9.90 3.69
C GLY A 214 -15.34 -8.49 4.17
N ALA A 215 -15.32 -8.26 5.49
CA ALA A 215 -15.56 -6.94 6.07
C ALA A 215 -14.46 -5.92 5.71
N SER A 216 -13.30 -6.42 5.29
CA SER A 216 -12.22 -5.63 4.68
C SER A 216 -11.77 -6.31 3.38
N ASN A 217 -11.39 -5.50 2.39
CA ASN A 217 -10.76 -5.93 1.14
C ASN A 217 -9.25 -5.58 1.10
N SER A 218 -8.61 -5.39 2.27
CA SER A 218 -7.22 -4.92 2.32
C SER A 218 -6.21 -5.87 1.69
N ARG A 219 -6.43 -7.19 1.79
CA ARG A 219 -5.60 -8.19 1.08
C ARG A 219 -5.78 -8.07 -0.42
N ASP A 220 -7.01 -7.89 -0.91
CA ASP A 220 -7.29 -7.69 -2.33
C ASP A 220 -6.62 -6.42 -2.86
N ILE A 221 -6.68 -5.32 -2.11
CA ILE A 221 -6.07 -4.03 -2.52
C ILE A 221 -4.57 -4.20 -2.67
N ALA A 222 -3.90 -4.79 -1.67
CA ALA A 222 -2.45 -4.99 -1.70
C ALA A 222 -2.04 -5.97 -2.83
N ALA A 223 -2.71 -7.11 -2.94
CA ALA A 223 -2.38 -8.12 -3.94
C ALA A 223 -2.63 -7.62 -5.38
N THR A 224 -3.75 -6.93 -5.60
CA THR A 224 -4.16 -6.43 -6.91
C THR A 224 -3.29 -5.26 -7.37
N ASN A 225 -3.03 -4.28 -6.50
CA ASN A 225 -2.19 -3.16 -6.90
C ASN A 225 -0.72 -3.55 -7.11
N LEU A 226 -0.21 -4.59 -6.41
CA LEU A 226 1.08 -5.17 -6.76
C LEU A 226 1.04 -5.82 -8.15
N ARG A 227 -0.05 -6.54 -8.47
CA ARG A 227 -0.25 -7.10 -9.81
C ARG A 227 -0.20 -6.00 -10.86
N TYR A 228 -0.88 -4.88 -10.62
CA TYR A 228 -0.91 -3.75 -11.55
C TYR A 228 0.47 -3.16 -11.76
N LEU A 229 1.27 -2.96 -10.70
CA LEU A 229 2.66 -2.52 -10.83
C LEU A 229 3.48 -3.46 -11.71
N LEU A 230 3.41 -4.77 -11.47
CA LEU A 230 4.16 -5.77 -12.25
C LEU A 230 3.73 -5.78 -13.73
N LEU A 231 2.43 -5.70 -14.00
CA LEU A 231 1.91 -5.62 -15.37
C LEU A 231 2.27 -4.28 -16.04
N TYR A 232 2.28 -3.19 -15.29
CA TYR A 232 2.69 -1.87 -15.78
C TYR A 232 4.16 -1.90 -16.21
N LEU A 233 5.05 -2.51 -15.43
CA LEU A 233 6.45 -2.69 -15.82
C LEU A 233 6.59 -3.55 -17.09
N ARG A 234 5.75 -4.59 -17.27
CA ARG A 234 5.74 -5.39 -18.51
C ARG A 234 5.31 -4.57 -19.72
N VAL A 235 4.28 -3.75 -19.58
CA VAL A 235 3.83 -2.85 -20.65
C VAL A 235 4.89 -1.77 -20.94
N ALA A 236 5.50 -1.20 -19.90
CA ALA A 236 6.60 -0.26 -20.04
C ALA A 236 7.72 -0.84 -20.91
N LYS A 237 8.21 -2.04 -20.58
CA LYS A 237 9.26 -2.71 -21.34
C LYS A 237 8.86 -3.04 -22.77
N SER A 238 7.64 -3.52 -22.99
CA SER A 238 7.21 -4.05 -24.29
C SER A 238 6.70 -3.00 -25.27
N LYS A 239 6.17 -1.88 -24.79
CA LYS A 239 5.52 -0.85 -25.63
C LYS A 239 6.10 0.56 -25.47
N HIS A 240 6.77 0.85 -24.36
CA HIS A 240 7.26 2.19 -24.01
C HIS A 240 8.76 2.17 -23.72
N ALA A 241 9.56 1.74 -24.71
CA ALA A 241 11.00 1.50 -24.56
C ALA A 241 11.77 2.72 -23.99
N ASP A 242 11.47 3.93 -24.47
CA ASP A 242 12.11 5.17 -23.98
C ASP A 242 11.78 5.46 -22.51
N TYR A 243 10.52 5.19 -22.11
CA TYR A 243 10.10 5.35 -20.73
C TYR A 243 10.78 4.31 -19.84
N TRP A 244 10.74 3.03 -20.26
CA TRP A 244 11.43 1.94 -19.57
C TRP A 244 12.91 2.21 -19.36
N ALA A 245 13.62 2.71 -20.38
CA ALA A 245 15.03 3.04 -20.27
C ALA A 245 15.32 4.14 -19.23
N LYS A 246 14.39 5.10 -19.05
CA LYS A 246 14.49 6.13 -18.00
C LYS A 246 14.29 5.51 -16.62
N ILE A 247 13.14 4.86 -16.39
CA ILE A 247 12.80 4.37 -15.04
C ILE A 247 13.65 3.18 -14.58
N LYS A 248 14.14 2.33 -15.49
CA LYS A 248 15.04 1.21 -15.15
C LYS A 248 16.41 1.70 -14.65
N ASN A 249 16.81 2.91 -15.02
CA ASN A 249 18.06 3.52 -14.57
C ASN A 249 17.87 4.47 -13.39
N GLU A 250 16.66 4.64 -12.87
CA GLU A 250 16.37 5.51 -11.73
C GLU A 250 16.47 4.73 -10.40
N PRO A 251 17.52 4.94 -9.59
CA PRO A 251 17.76 4.15 -8.38
C PRO A 251 16.59 4.20 -7.39
N LYS A 252 15.99 5.39 -7.18
CA LYS A 252 14.88 5.52 -6.22
C LYS A 252 13.64 4.77 -6.66
N MET A 253 13.38 4.70 -7.97
CA MET A 253 12.26 3.95 -8.50
C MET A 253 12.49 2.44 -8.37
N ARG A 254 13.71 1.97 -8.62
CA ARG A 254 14.08 0.56 -8.41
C ARG A 254 13.91 0.15 -6.96
N ASP A 255 14.39 0.99 -6.04
CA ASP A 255 14.27 0.75 -4.60
C ASP A 255 12.80 0.75 -4.18
N LEU A 256 11.98 1.70 -4.65
CA LEU A 256 10.56 1.75 -4.33
C LEU A 256 9.84 0.47 -4.79
N VAL A 257 10.05 0.07 -6.04
CA VAL A 257 9.42 -1.14 -6.61
C VAL A 257 9.83 -2.39 -5.83
N LEU A 258 11.11 -2.53 -5.48
CA LEU A 258 11.60 -3.65 -4.69
C LEU A 258 11.00 -3.63 -3.28
N THR A 259 11.04 -2.49 -2.60
CA THR A 259 10.46 -2.32 -1.26
C THR A 259 8.98 -2.65 -1.26
N GLN A 260 8.20 -2.14 -2.23
CA GLN A 260 6.76 -2.43 -2.33
C GLN A 260 6.50 -3.92 -2.57
N PHE A 261 7.27 -4.60 -3.43
CA PHE A 261 7.13 -6.04 -3.64
C PHE A 261 7.40 -6.84 -2.35
N LEU A 262 8.54 -6.61 -1.69
CA LEU A 262 8.93 -7.34 -0.48
C LEU A 262 7.99 -7.05 0.69
N ARG A 263 7.55 -5.80 0.83
CA ARG A 263 6.57 -5.37 1.83
C ARG A 263 5.19 -6.00 1.59
N THR A 264 4.77 -6.12 0.34
CA THR A 264 3.54 -6.84 -0.01
C THR A 264 3.64 -8.30 0.41
N ALA A 265 4.76 -8.97 0.09
CA ALA A 265 4.98 -10.36 0.50
C ALA A 265 4.91 -10.52 2.02
N TYR A 266 5.60 -9.64 2.76
CA TYR A 266 5.60 -9.64 4.22
C TYR A 266 4.19 -9.54 4.80
N TRP A 267 3.42 -8.53 4.40
CA TRP A 267 2.10 -8.29 4.98
C TRP A 267 1.04 -9.28 4.52
N LEU A 268 1.13 -9.82 3.30
CA LEU A 268 0.25 -10.90 2.86
C LEU A 268 0.51 -12.20 3.63
N GLU A 269 1.76 -12.48 4.00
CA GLU A 269 2.09 -13.61 4.88
C GLU A 269 1.54 -13.40 6.30
N LYS A 270 1.80 -12.23 6.91
CA LYS A 270 1.33 -11.90 8.27
C LYS A 270 -0.19 -11.91 8.40
N SER A 271 -0.91 -11.53 7.34
CA SER A 271 -2.38 -11.47 7.33
C SER A 271 -3.05 -12.76 6.85
N ALA A 272 -2.29 -13.75 6.36
CA ALA A 272 -2.84 -15.00 5.83
C ALA A 272 -3.74 -15.77 6.83
N PRO A 273 -3.43 -15.85 8.15
CA PRO A 273 -4.32 -16.49 9.13
C PRO A 273 -5.72 -15.87 9.23
N TYR A 274 -5.90 -14.64 8.72
CA TYR A 274 -7.14 -13.88 8.77
C TYR A 274 -7.73 -13.63 7.37
N GLY A 275 -7.29 -14.41 6.36
CA GLY A 275 -7.62 -14.18 4.96
C GLY A 275 -9.11 -14.01 4.68
N SER A 276 -9.98 -14.81 5.30
CA SER A 276 -11.43 -14.74 5.12
C SER A 276 -12.09 -13.48 5.69
N LYS A 277 -11.42 -12.77 6.62
CA LYS A 277 -11.90 -11.48 7.15
C LYS A 277 -11.36 -10.30 6.36
N LEU A 278 -10.10 -10.40 5.94
CA LEU A 278 -9.32 -9.30 5.39
C LEU A 278 -9.25 -9.29 3.86
N GLY A 279 -9.91 -10.23 3.20
CA GLY A 279 -10.07 -10.19 1.75
C GLY A 279 -11.10 -11.15 1.21
N SER A 280 -11.27 -11.09 -0.11
CA SER A 280 -12.12 -12.00 -0.86
C SER A 280 -11.49 -13.40 -0.97
N PRO A 281 -12.28 -14.41 -1.38
CA PRO A 281 -11.74 -15.74 -1.71
C PRO A 281 -10.71 -15.75 -2.85
N ASP A 282 -10.57 -14.66 -3.62
CA ASP A 282 -9.64 -14.58 -4.74
C ASP A 282 -8.30 -13.91 -4.39
N ALA A 283 -8.18 -13.26 -3.22
CA ALA A 283 -6.95 -12.56 -2.81
C ALA A 283 -5.69 -13.44 -2.89
N ASP A 284 -5.77 -14.71 -2.49
CA ASP A 284 -4.64 -15.65 -2.56
C ASP A 284 -4.33 -16.07 -4.01
N LYS A 285 -5.35 -16.17 -4.87
CA LYS A 285 -5.17 -16.46 -6.30
C LYS A 285 -4.53 -15.29 -7.02
N ILE A 286 -4.92 -14.05 -6.69
CA ILE A 286 -4.27 -12.83 -7.19
C ILE A 286 -2.82 -12.80 -6.73
N THR A 287 -2.58 -13.09 -5.44
CA THR A 287 -1.22 -13.19 -4.89
C THR A 287 -0.37 -14.19 -5.69
N ALA A 288 -0.91 -15.38 -6.01
CA ALA A 288 -0.20 -16.35 -6.82
C ALA A 288 0.17 -15.82 -8.23
N LYS A 289 -0.69 -15.00 -8.86
CA LYS A 289 -0.38 -14.35 -10.15
C LYS A 289 0.81 -13.39 -10.05
N ASN A 290 1.03 -12.74 -8.92
CA ASN A 290 2.19 -11.84 -8.74
C ASN A 290 3.53 -12.59 -8.81
N TYR A 291 3.52 -13.89 -8.51
CA TYR A 291 4.69 -14.77 -8.58
C TYR A 291 4.78 -15.59 -9.87
N ALA A 292 3.96 -15.27 -10.89
CA ALA A 292 4.13 -15.89 -12.21
C ALA A 292 5.55 -15.60 -12.75
N PRO A 293 6.20 -16.55 -13.46
CA PRO A 293 7.59 -16.40 -13.89
C PRO A 293 7.88 -15.10 -14.64
N GLU A 294 6.95 -14.66 -15.50
CA GLU A 294 7.09 -13.43 -16.27
C GLU A 294 6.97 -12.16 -15.41
N ASN A 295 6.25 -12.21 -14.29
CA ASN A 295 6.12 -11.11 -13.34
C ASN A 295 7.34 -11.02 -12.41
N ILE A 296 7.91 -12.17 -12.02
CA ILE A 296 9.20 -12.19 -11.31
C ILE A 296 10.33 -11.72 -12.23
N ALA A 297 10.38 -12.22 -13.46
CA ALA A 297 11.42 -11.83 -14.42
C ALA A 297 11.45 -10.31 -14.68
N ILE A 298 10.28 -9.67 -14.84
CA ILE A 298 10.23 -8.21 -15.04
C ILE A 298 10.69 -7.43 -13.80
N LEU A 299 10.31 -7.91 -12.60
CA LEU A 299 10.71 -7.29 -11.33
C LEU A 299 12.22 -7.38 -11.14
N GLU A 300 12.80 -8.56 -11.33
CA GLU A 300 14.23 -8.78 -11.15
C GLU A 300 15.05 -8.00 -12.19
N GLU A 301 14.57 -7.94 -13.43
CA GLU A 301 15.20 -7.12 -14.45
C GLU A 301 15.12 -5.63 -14.13
N PHE A 302 13.97 -5.16 -13.66
CA PHE A 302 13.77 -3.76 -13.32
C PHE A 302 14.65 -3.34 -12.13
N THR A 303 14.61 -4.11 -11.06
CA THR A 303 15.28 -3.79 -9.80
C THR A 303 16.76 -4.17 -9.82
N GLY A 304 17.17 -5.11 -10.67
CA GLY A 304 18.51 -5.70 -10.67
C GLY A 304 18.78 -6.56 -9.44
N ARG A 305 17.74 -7.07 -8.77
CA ARG A 305 17.82 -7.93 -7.59
C ARG A 305 17.07 -9.23 -7.83
N LYS A 306 17.65 -10.36 -7.43
CA LYS A 306 16.93 -11.63 -7.39
C LYS A 306 16.03 -11.68 -6.17
N VAL A 307 14.82 -12.20 -6.30
CA VAL A 307 13.87 -12.30 -5.19
C VAL A 307 13.56 -13.74 -4.86
N ARG A 308 13.30 -14.01 -3.58
CA ARG A 308 12.85 -15.34 -3.16
C ARG A 308 11.41 -15.57 -3.57
N THR A 309 11.16 -16.73 -4.18
CA THR A 309 9.82 -17.18 -4.61
C THR A 309 9.33 -18.38 -3.81
N ASP A 310 10.18 -18.88 -2.90
CA ASP A 310 9.98 -20.04 -2.05
C ASP A 310 9.57 -19.62 -0.62
N ALA A 311 10.33 -19.98 0.41
CA ALA A 311 10.14 -19.46 1.76
C ALA A 311 10.69 -18.03 1.87
N GLN A 312 10.22 -17.23 2.83
CA GLN A 312 10.71 -15.86 3.07
C GLN A 312 10.63 -14.97 1.81
N LYS A 313 9.45 -14.93 1.18
CA LYS A 313 9.17 -14.14 -0.04
C LYS A 313 9.36 -12.62 0.13
N ASN A 314 9.49 -12.18 1.38
CA ASN A 314 9.86 -10.82 1.77
C ASN A 314 11.37 -10.54 1.66
N CYS A 315 12.18 -11.44 1.09
CA CYS A 315 13.63 -11.29 0.94
C CYS A 315 14.13 -11.36 -0.51
N THR A 316 15.25 -10.70 -0.79
CA THR A 316 16.08 -10.99 -1.97
C THR A 316 16.84 -12.31 -1.79
N ALA A 317 17.19 -12.95 -2.90
CA ALA A 317 17.95 -14.21 -2.94
C ALA A 317 19.47 -13.97 -2.95
#